data_AF-A0A2B7ZW19-F1
#
_entry.id   AF-A0A2B7ZW19-F1
#
_cell.length_a   1.000
_cell.length_b   1.000
_cell.length_c   1.000
_cell.angle_alpha   90.00
_cell.angle_beta   90.00
_cell.angle_gamma   90.00
#
_symmetry.space_group_name_H-M   'P 1'
#
loop_
_entity.id
_entity.type
_entity.pdbx_description
1 polymer ?
#
loop_
_entity_poly.entity_id
_entity_poly.type
_entity_poly.pdbx_seq_one_letter_code
_entity_poly.pdbx_strand_id
1 'polypeptide(L)'
;KSNFGKGLFSLLLMLLAHSLAAQWNFETKFFKIAIDNKGYITSMKNNLPGSASYQREFSPADKPSPLLCLYAFKKKVYYLPQ
;
A
#
# COMPACT_ATOMS: atom_id res chain seq x y z
N LYS A 1 -45.21 -2.86 14.32
CA LYS A 1 -43.85 -2.45 14.72
C LYS A 1 -43.02 -2.25 13.45
N SER A 2 -42.62 -1.03 13.14
CA SER A 2 -42.06 -0.63 11.84
C SER A 2 -40.68 -1.27 11.57
N ASN A 3 -40.60 -2.11 10.53
CA ASN A 3 -39.33 -2.68 10.02
C ASN A 3 -38.58 -1.69 9.11
N PHE A 4 -39.19 -0.57 8.76
CA PHE A 4 -38.66 0.42 7.82
C PHE A 4 -37.40 1.13 8.37
N GLY A 5 -37.42 1.52 9.65
CA GLY A 5 -36.25 2.15 10.29
C GLY A 5 -35.05 1.22 10.42
N LYS A 6 -35.28 -0.09 10.56
CA LYS A 6 -34.22 -1.10 10.65
C LYS A 6 -33.53 -1.31 9.30
N GLY A 7 -34.31 -1.30 8.20
CA GLY A 7 -33.77 -1.39 6.84
C GLY A 7 -32.92 -0.17 6.48
N LEU A 8 -33.38 1.04 6.84
CA LEU A 8 -32.64 2.28 6.59
C LEU A 8 -31.33 2.33 7.39
N PHE A 9 -31.37 1.90 8.64
CA PHE A 9 -30.18 1.81 9.50
C PHE A 9 -29.17 0.77 8.97
N SER A 10 -29.65 -0.40 8.52
CA SER A 10 -28.79 -1.42 7.91
C SER A 10 -28.14 -0.95 6.61
N LEU A 11 -28.88 -0.19 5.78
CA LEU A 11 -28.35 0.36 4.53
C LEU A 11 -27.27 1.42 4.79
N LEU A 12 -27.50 2.28 5.77
CA LEU A 12 -26.52 3.28 6.23
C LEU A 12 -25.24 2.62 6.74
N LEU A 13 -25.35 1.51 7.49
CA LEU A 13 -24.20 0.77 8.02
C LEU A 13 -23.36 0.13 6.89
N MET A 14 -24.00 -0.39 5.84
CA MET A 14 -23.30 -0.94 4.66
C MET A 14 -22.60 0.13 3.82
N LEU A 15 -23.16 1.35 3.74
CA LEU A 15 -22.56 2.48 3.06
C LEU A 15 -21.30 3.00 3.79
N LEU A 16 -21.31 3.02 5.13
CA LEU A 16 -20.11 3.41 5.91
C LEU A 16 -18.98 2.36 5.85
N ALA A 17 -19.29 1.09 5.57
CA ALA A 17 -18.28 0.04 5.48
C ALA A 17 -17.42 0.11 4.20
N HIS A 18 -17.87 0.85 3.17
CA HIS A 18 -17.21 0.89 1.85
C HIS A 18 -15.94 1.75 1.77
N SER A 19 -15.55 2.46 2.85
CA SER A 19 -14.42 3.40 2.80
C SER A 19 -13.20 2.99 3.63
N LEU A 20 -13.15 1.77 4.18
CA LEU A 20 -11.89 1.23 4.73
C LEU A 20 -11.01 0.71 3.60
N ALA A 21 -10.46 1.65 2.83
CA ALA A 21 -9.38 1.43 1.90
C ALA A 21 -8.14 0.94 2.68
N ALA A 22 -7.90 -0.36 2.68
CA ALA A 22 -6.78 -0.94 3.42
C ALA A 22 -5.44 -0.53 2.79
N GLN A 23 -4.67 0.27 3.50
CA GLN A 23 -3.25 0.47 3.23
C GLN A 23 -2.48 -0.77 3.69
N TRP A 24 -1.65 -1.32 2.82
CA TRP A 24 -0.86 -2.52 3.12
C TRP A 24 0.54 -2.10 3.54
N ASN A 25 0.96 -2.51 4.73
CA ASN A 25 2.29 -2.26 5.24
C ASN A 25 3.01 -3.60 5.45
N PHE A 26 4.14 -3.76 4.78
CA PHE A 26 5.03 -4.91 4.93
C PHE A 26 6.31 -4.43 5.57
N GLU A 27 6.68 -5.03 6.70
CA GLU A 27 7.87 -4.62 7.45
C GLU A 27 8.67 -5.84 7.89
N THR A 28 9.99 -5.72 7.74
CA THR A 28 10.98 -6.64 8.29
C THR A 28 12.05 -5.84 9.02
N LYS A 29 12.98 -6.54 9.66
CA LYS A 29 14.19 -5.92 10.23
C LYS A 29 15.07 -5.21 9.19
N PHE A 30 14.92 -5.53 7.89
CA PHE A 30 15.80 -5.03 6.83
C PHE A 30 15.13 -3.97 5.96
N PHE A 31 13.82 -4.09 5.77
CA PHE A 31 13.12 -3.30 4.76
C PHE A 31 11.65 -3.12 5.11
N LYS A 32 11.10 -1.96 4.74
CA LYS A 32 9.69 -1.60 4.92
C LYS A 32 9.10 -1.10 3.60
N ILE A 33 7.89 -1.54 3.29
CA ILE A 33 7.13 -1.14 2.09
C ILE A 33 5.72 -0.76 2.50
N ALA A 34 5.21 0.36 1.97
CA ALA A 34 3.81 0.75 2.09
C ALA A 34 3.16 0.77 0.70
N ILE A 35 1.96 0.19 0.58
CA ILE A 35 1.15 0.14 -0.63
C ILE A 35 -0.21 0.76 -0.34
N ASP A 36 -0.66 1.68 -1.19
CA ASP A 36 -1.98 2.27 -1.07
C ASP A 36 -3.10 1.33 -1.57
N ASN A 37 -4.34 1.77 -1.44
CA ASN A 37 -5.52 1.02 -1.85
C ASN A 37 -5.69 0.88 -3.37
N LYS A 38 -4.87 1.56 -4.16
CA LYS A 38 -4.84 1.45 -5.62
C LYS A 38 -3.71 0.52 -6.09
N GLY A 39 -2.91 -0.01 -5.16
CA GLY A 39 -1.77 -0.86 -5.46
C GLY A 39 -0.47 -0.09 -5.71
N TYR A 40 -0.43 1.23 -5.50
CA TYR A 40 0.79 2.01 -5.67
C TYR A 40 1.69 1.89 -4.44
N ILE A 41 2.99 1.70 -4.69
CA ILE A 41 3.99 1.70 -3.65
C ILE A 41 4.33 3.15 -3.27
N THR A 42 3.88 3.57 -2.09
CA THR A 42 3.97 4.95 -1.59
C THR A 42 5.09 5.18 -0.58
N SER A 43 5.78 4.11 -0.18
CA SER A 43 7.00 4.15 0.61
C SER A 43 7.81 2.87 0.45
N MET A 44 9.13 3.01 0.39
CA MET A 44 10.12 1.95 0.44
C MET A 44 11.29 2.43 1.30
N LYS A 45 11.54 1.78 2.43
CA LYS A 45 12.60 2.20 3.37
C LYS A 45 13.53 1.06 3.71
N ASN A 46 14.82 1.37 3.75
CA ASN A 46 15.79 0.51 4.41
C ASN A 46 15.59 0.60 5.93
N ASN A 47 15.24 -0.52 6.56
CA ASN A 47 14.99 -0.60 7.99
C ASN A 47 16.15 -1.24 8.77
N LEU A 48 17.29 -1.55 8.11
CA LEU A 48 18.46 -2.17 8.73
C LEU A 48 19.22 -1.16 9.62
N PRO A 49 19.19 -1.32 10.96
CA PRO A 49 19.88 -0.40 11.86
C PRO A 49 21.40 -0.48 11.68
N GLY A 50 22.09 0.65 11.83
CA GLY A 50 23.55 0.73 11.65
C GLY A 50 24.02 0.75 10.19
N SER A 51 23.11 0.66 9.22
CA SER A 51 23.43 0.90 7.81
C SER A 51 23.54 2.40 7.52
N ALA A 52 24.47 2.79 6.64
CA ALA A 52 24.60 4.17 6.15
C ALA A 52 23.35 4.69 5.41
N SER A 53 22.43 3.81 5.05
CA SER A 53 21.14 4.15 4.42
C SER A 53 19.94 3.82 5.30
N TYR A 54 20.12 3.64 6.61
CA TYR A 54 19.00 3.42 7.54
C TYR A 54 17.94 4.53 7.43
N GLN A 55 16.68 4.14 7.37
CA GLN A 55 15.50 4.99 7.14
C GLN A 55 15.48 5.79 5.83
N ARG A 56 16.43 5.55 4.90
CA ARG A 56 16.39 6.16 3.56
C ARG A 56 15.12 5.75 2.85
N GLU A 57 14.37 6.74 2.36
CA GLU A 57 13.17 6.57 1.55
C GLU A 57 13.55 6.48 0.06
N PHE A 58 13.03 5.47 -0.62
CA PHE A 58 13.29 5.18 -2.03
C PHE A 58 12.07 5.47 -2.92
N SER A 59 10.87 5.65 -2.35
CA SER A 59 9.64 5.94 -3.10
C SER A 59 8.73 6.92 -2.33
N PRO A 60 9.08 8.22 -2.25
CA PRO A 60 8.28 9.22 -1.55
C PRO A 60 6.89 9.41 -2.20
N ALA A 61 5.86 9.67 -1.40
CA ALA A 61 4.48 9.84 -1.89
C ALA A 61 4.32 10.98 -2.92
N ASP A 62 5.07 12.08 -2.76
CA ASP A 62 5.00 13.28 -3.62
C ASP A 62 5.77 13.10 -4.94
N LYS A 63 6.63 12.08 -4.98
CA LYS A 63 7.40 11.64 -6.14
C LYS A 63 7.28 10.12 -6.21
N PRO A 64 6.06 9.61 -6.48
CA PRO A 64 5.83 8.18 -6.54
C PRO A 64 6.88 7.60 -7.49
N SER A 65 7.63 6.60 -7.02
CA SER A 65 8.79 6.07 -7.73
C SER A 65 8.51 5.98 -9.22
N PRO A 66 9.37 6.55 -10.10
CA PRO A 66 9.14 6.50 -11.52
C PRO A 66 8.85 5.08 -12.00
N LEU A 67 9.57 4.05 -11.55
CA LEU A 67 9.43 2.70 -12.07
C LEU A 67 10.08 1.70 -11.10
N LEU A 68 9.30 1.04 -10.23
CA LEU A 68 9.73 -0.28 -9.73
C LEU A 68 9.42 -1.29 -10.83
N CYS A 69 10.26 -1.31 -11.86
CA CYS A 69 10.24 -2.43 -12.77
C CYS A 69 10.64 -3.68 -11.99
N LEU A 70 9.75 -4.66 -11.87
CA LEU A 70 10.12 -5.96 -11.32
C LEU A 70 11.19 -6.56 -12.24
N TYR A 71 12.44 -6.61 -11.79
CA TYR A 71 13.52 -7.25 -12.54
C TYR A 71 13.52 -8.75 -12.29
N ALA A 72 13.09 -9.52 -13.28
CA ALA A 72 13.13 -10.98 -13.20
C ALA A 72 14.51 -11.49 -13.60
N PHE A 73 15.37 -11.78 -12.62
CA PHE A 73 16.76 -12.23 -12.85
C PHE A 73 16.87 -13.41 -13.83
N LYS A 74 16.01 -14.43 -13.69
CA LYS A 74 15.99 -15.60 -14.59
C LYS A 74 15.72 -15.25 -16.06
N LYS A 75 14.96 -14.20 -16.31
CA LYS A 75 14.54 -13.76 -17.66
C LYS A 75 15.32 -12.54 -18.15
N LYS A 76 16.03 -11.84 -17.26
CA LYS A 76 16.71 -10.56 -17.50
C LYS A 76 15.78 -9.46 -18.06
N VAL A 77 14.53 -9.42 -17.60
CA VAL A 77 13.51 -8.47 -18.07
C VAL A 77 12.96 -7.64 -16.90
N TYR A 78 12.64 -6.39 -17.19
CA TYR A 78 12.01 -5.40 -16.32
C TYR A 78 10.50 -5.35 -16.59
N TYR A 79 9.67 -5.61 -15.57
CA TYR A 79 8.21 -5.55 -15.68
C TYR A 79 7.66 -4.24 -15.12
N LEU A 80 7.07 -3.42 -15.98
CA LEU A 80 6.39 -2.18 -15.62
C LEU A 80 5.02 -2.47 -14.97
N PRO A 81 4.59 -1.69 -13.97
CA PRO A 81 3.18 -1.66 -13.56
C PRO A 81 2.33 -1.15 -14.73
N GLN A 82 1.20 -1.81 -15.03
CA GLN A 82 0.20 -1.32 -15.99
C GLN A 82 -0.81 -0.40 -15.29
#